data_AF-A0A7W3ISH6-F1
#
_entry.id   AF-A0A7W3ISH6-F1
#
_cell.length_a   1.000
_cell.length_b   1.000
_cell.length_c   1.000
_cell.angle_alpha   90.00
_cell.angle_beta   90.00
_cell.angle_gamma   90.00
#
_symmetry.space_group_name_H-M   'P 1'
#
loop_
_entity.id
_entity.type
_entity.pdbx_description
1 polymer ?
#
loop_
_entity_poly.entity_id
_entity_poly.type
_entity_poly.pdbx_seq_one_letter_code
_entity_poly.pdbx_strand_id
1 'polypeptide(L)'
;MSRRPARTLTVGGVLSVVLALGAAPALAGPPADPTPIPTATAATSSTGSPSPVGQSPSATTTSPSPGPATSASGTPSAPTDPSAPSNPSTPSATSAAPRTSVPRPIPHQRAADDPPLTLAVAATGTPQAGVFFEDLGRFAFSGTAAGDSASAAVAVCRADGTRWTRVATATVTADGRWSASAPVTVASAAIGFRATLGTACPGSTGTQSNQVTVAVRNSTVTVDKPPATINSLKNPVITGRVYPARAGVKINIDILRSDKTFRVTQQTTTDAQGRFAKAVSFGVGRLNTYTTRAAYRAANRPRWEVSRAYQFTRIAVLDPVSRPTNAADVAKTYRAGCPVGPSKLRTVWLNYYGLRDRKMHRGVIIIRADLSDDLTRAFGSALTHRYPIAQMVNPNVYGGDDPRQMEADNTSGFNCRKVTGNPYAQSPHSYGTALDVNTVENPYRDVRGKWWPSKGKAYIKRTPRRPGMLTKDSYLTKSLRKDDFFWGGFWSPGRDSQHFQR
;
A
#
# COMPACT_ATOMS: atom_id res chain seq x y z
N MET A 1 19.97 75.89 -36.74
CA MET A 1 21.31 75.25 -36.66
C MET A 1 21.45 74.63 -35.26
N SER A 2 22.10 73.50 -34.99
CA SER A 2 22.64 72.46 -35.90
C SER A 2 22.63 71.06 -35.22
N ARG A 3 22.93 70.06 -36.03
CA ARG A 3 22.87 68.59 -35.91
C ARG A 3 23.64 67.94 -34.73
N ARG A 4 23.30 66.67 -34.42
CA ARG A 4 24.15 65.66 -33.73
C ARG A 4 25.44 65.38 -34.55
N PRO A 5 26.53 64.84 -33.96
CA PRO A 5 26.74 63.37 -33.80
C PRO A 5 27.40 62.99 -32.45
N ALA A 6 27.54 61.75 -31.95
CA ALA A 6 27.45 60.36 -32.45
C ALA A 6 28.75 59.70 -33.03
N ARG A 7 29.38 58.80 -32.23
CA ARG A 7 30.27 57.67 -32.62
C ARG A 7 30.01 56.54 -31.57
N THR A 8 29.71 55.25 -31.83
CA THR A 8 30.18 54.20 -32.79
C THR A 8 31.59 53.70 -32.41
N LEU A 9 31.99 52.41 -32.34
CA LEU A 9 31.61 51.11 -32.96
C LEU A 9 31.54 49.94 -31.90
N THR A 10 31.19 48.65 -32.10
CA THR A 10 30.23 47.88 -32.98
C THR A 10 30.10 46.39 -32.52
N VAL A 11 28.88 45.82 -32.58
CA VAL A 11 28.52 44.42 -33.01
C VAL A 11 28.93 43.17 -32.18
N GLY A 12 27.97 42.23 -32.00
CA GLY A 12 28.21 40.92 -31.36
C GLY A 12 27.06 39.88 -31.35
N GLY A 13 26.25 39.76 -32.41
CA GLY A 13 25.33 38.62 -32.63
C GLY A 13 23.96 38.63 -31.92
N VAL A 14 22.89 38.36 -32.68
CA VAL A 14 21.52 38.11 -32.19
C VAL A 14 20.99 36.86 -32.89
N LEU A 15 20.36 35.94 -32.14
CA LEU A 15 19.74 34.74 -32.67
C LEU A 15 18.22 34.78 -32.43
N SER A 16 17.46 35.17 -33.45
CA SER A 16 16.00 35.19 -33.40
C SER A 16 15.41 33.80 -33.70
N VAL A 17 14.67 33.23 -32.75
CA VAL A 17 13.91 31.99 -32.98
C VAL A 17 12.56 32.32 -33.61
N VAL A 18 12.33 31.84 -34.82
CA VAL A 18 11.04 31.96 -35.52
C VAL A 18 10.06 30.91 -35.00
N LEU A 19 8.87 31.34 -34.58
CA LEU A 19 7.81 30.45 -34.10
C LEU A 19 6.92 29.98 -35.27
N ALA A 20 7.17 28.79 -35.79
CA ALA A 20 6.33 28.18 -36.83
C ALA A 20 5.16 27.41 -36.22
N LEU A 21 3.92 27.78 -36.57
CA LEU A 21 2.73 27.00 -36.21
C LEU A 21 2.61 25.78 -37.16
N GLY A 22 2.88 24.59 -36.63
CA GLY A 22 2.61 23.32 -37.32
C GLY A 22 1.14 22.94 -37.24
N ALA A 23 0.54 22.53 -38.36
CA ALA A 23 -0.84 22.07 -38.41
C ALA A 23 -1.04 20.70 -37.72
N ALA A 24 -2.24 20.45 -37.20
CA ALA A 24 -2.57 19.18 -36.55
C ALA A 24 -2.81 18.05 -37.57
N PRO A 25 -2.34 16.82 -37.32
CA PRO A 25 -2.64 15.66 -38.16
C PRO A 25 -4.09 15.19 -37.95
N ALA A 26 -4.74 14.75 -39.03
CA ALA A 26 -6.11 14.23 -38.99
C ALA A 26 -6.20 12.88 -38.26
N LEU A 27 -7.35 12.63 -37.62
CA LEU A 27 -7.67 11.34 -37.00
C LEU A 27 -7.95 10.28 -38.09
N ALA A 28 -7.20 9.18 -38.06
CA ALA A 28 -7.53 8.00 -38.87
C ALA A 28 -8.76 7.29 -38.28
N GLY A 29 -9.70 6.90 -39.16
CA GLY A 29 -10.89 6.12 -38.78
C GLY A 29 -10.56 4.68 -38.35
N PRO A 30 -11.51 3.99 -37.71
CA PRO A 30 -11.34 2.59 -37.32
C PRO A 30 -11.21 1.67 -38.55
N PRO A 31 -10.39 0.60 -38.48
CA PRO A 31 -10.33 -0.40 -39.55
C PRO A 31 -11.63 -1.23 -39.59
N ALA A 32 -12.02 -1.64 -40.80
CA ALA A 32 -13.23 -2.42 -41.04
C ALA A 32 -13.11 -3.89 -40.57
N ASP A 33 -14.25 -4.52 -40.33
CA ASP A 33 -14.34 -5.94 -39.90
C ASP A 33 -13.80 -6.92 -40.96
N PRO A 34 -13.15 -8.02 -40.54
CA PRO A 34 -12.75 -9.09 -41.45
C PRO A 34 -13.95 -9.94 -41.87
N THR A 35 -14.23 -10.00 -43.17
CA THR A 35 -15.23 -10.90 -43.76
C THR A 35 -14.88 -12.38 -43.54
N PRO A 36 -15.88 -13.27 -43.37
CA PRO A 36 -15.64 -14.68 -43.10
C PRO A 36 -15.17 -15.44 -44.35
N ILE A 37 -14.23 -16.37 -44.16
CA ILE A 37 -13.72 -17.31 -45.17
C ILE A 37 -14.26 -18.72 -44.81
N PRO A 38 -14.73 -19.53 -45.78
CA PRO A 38 -15.75 -20.54 -45.52
C PRO A 38 -15.26 -21.86 -44.92
N THR A 39 -16.21 -22.57 -44.32
CA THR A 39 -16.07 -23.95 -43.81
C THR A 39 -15.71 -24.93 -44.94
N ALA A 40 -14.65 -25.72 -44.75
CA ALA A 40 -14.32 -26.83 -45.63
C ALA A 40 -14.93 -28.15 -45.11
N THR A 41 -15.59 -28.90 -46.01
CA THR A 41 -16.36 -30.11 -45.70
C THR A 41 -15.46 -31.30 -45.34
N ALA A 42 -16.01 -32.28 -44.61
CA ALA A 42 -15.34 -33.53 -44.29
C ALA A 42 -15.05 -34.40 -45.53
N ALA A 43 -14.00 -35.20 -45.45
CA ALA A 43 -13.72 -36.31 -46.37
C ALA A 43 -13.55 -37.61 -45.56
N THR A 44 -14.25 -38.67 -45.99
CA THR A 44 -14.29 -39.97 -45.31
C THR A 44 -13.25 -40.96 -45.84
N SER A 45 -13.04 -42.02 -45.04
CA SER A 45 -12.30 -43.27 -45.35
C SER A 45 -10.75 -43.20 -45.29
N SER A 46 -10.04 -44.30 -45.06
CA SER A 46 -10.48 -45.71 -45.09
C SER A 46 -9.87 -46.60 -43.98
N THR A 47 -10.29 -47.86 -43.98
CA THR A 47 -9.98 -48.97 -43.05
C THR A 47 -8.50 -49.34 -42.89
N GLY A 48 -8.08 -49.73 -41.68
CA GLY A 48 -6.77 -50.37 -41.44
C GLY A 48 -6.64 -51.01 -40.04
N SER A 49 -6.60 -52.35 -39.97
CA SER A 49 -6.40 -53.20 -38.78
C SER A 49 -6.18 -54.65 -39.22
N PRO A 50 -5.68 -55.60 -38.39
CA PRO A 50 -5.64 -55.58 -36.91
C PRO A 50 -4.32 -56.06 -36.26
N SER A 51 -4.37 -56.28 -34.92
CA SER A 51 -3.60 -57.28 -34.15
C SER A 51 -2.13 -56.99 -33.74
N PRO A 52 -1.61 -57.63 -32.66
CA PRO A 52 -2.29 -57.86 -31.38
C PRO A 52 -1.40 -57.67 -30.11
N VAL A 53 -2.08 -57.50 -28.96
CA VAL A 53 -1.74 -57.97 -27.59
C VAL A 53 -0.27 -57.99 -27.11
N GLY A 54 0.00 -57.23 -26.04
CA GLY A 54 1.05 -57.50 -25.06
C GLY A 54 0.60 -57.05 -23.67
N GLN A 55 0.38 -58.00 -22.74
CA GLN A 55 -0.19 -57.71 -21.41
C GLN A 55 0.90 -57.41 -20.37
N SER A 56 0.54 -56.68 -19.31
CA SER A 56 1.29 -56.61 -18.05
C SER A 56 0.29 -56.53 -16.89
N PRO A 57 0.39 -57.37 -15.85
CA PRO A 57 -0.60 -57.44 -14.77
C PRO A 57 -0.42 -56.35 -13.72
N SER A 58 -1.54 -55.83 -13.22
CA SER A 58 -1.59 -54.94 -12.06
C SER A 58 -1.55 -55.71 -10.74
N ALA A 59 -1.01 -55.10 -9.68
CA ALA A 59 -1.23 -55.52 -8.30
C ALA A 59 -1.80 -54.35 -7.48
N THR A 60 -2.83 -54.64 -6.66
CA THR A 60 -3.57 -53.63 -5.88
C THR A 60 -3.78 -54.14 -4.46
N THR A 61 -3.37 -53.36 -3.46
CA THR A 61 -3.81 -53.44 -2.05
C THR A 61 -3.68 -52.04 -1.44
N THR A 62 -4.74 -51.30 -1.14
CA THR A 62 -5.65 -51.40 0.03
C THR A 62 -4.99 -51.08 1.37
N SER A 63 -5.62 -50.14 2.09
CA SER A 63 -5.34 -49.73 3.47
C SER A 63 -6.65 -49.86 4.26
N PRO A 64 -6.61 -50.20 5.56
CA PRO A 64 -7.73 -49.97 6.47
C PRO A 64 -7.37 -49.08 7.68
N SER A 65 -8.40 -48.46 8.27
CA SER A 65 -8.34 -47.77 9.56
C SER A 65 -9.74 -47.69 10.19
N PRO A 66 -9.89 -48.11 11.46
CA PRO A 66 -10.85 -47.56 12.42
C PRO A 66 -10.14 -47.15 13.75
N GLY A 67 -10.74 -46.46 14.73
CA GLY A 67 -12.12 -46.00 14.95
C GLY A 67 -12.21 -44.99 16.14
N PRO A 68 -13.41 -44.61 16.64
CA PRO A 68 -13.60 -43.36 17.41
C PRO A 68 -14.16 -43.48 18.86
N ALA A 69 -14.16 -42.35 19.59
CA ALA A 69 -14.83 -42.06 20.89
C ALA A 69 -15.12 -40.53 20.97
N THR A 70 -16.33 -39.97 21.24
CA THR A 70 -17.17 -39.90 22.47
C THR A 70 -16.56 -39.06 23.62
N SER A 71 -17.25 -38.17 24.37
CA SER A 71 -18.67 -37.71 24.40
C SER A 71 -18.89 -36.41 25.24
N ALA A 72 -20.09 -35.79 25.14
CA ALA A 72 -20.79 -34.96 26.18
C ALA A 72 -20.16 -33.60 26.65
N SER A 73 -20.84 -32.64 27.31
CA SER A 73 -22.26 -32.18 27.39
C SER A 73 -22.40 -30.91 28.27
N GLY A 74 -23.42 -30.05 28.10
CA GLY A 74 -23.91 -29.16 29.21
C GLY A 74 -24.54 -27.79 28.86
N THR A 75 -25.75 -27.53 29.36
CA THR A 75 -26.46 -26.22 29.43
C THR A 75 -27.49 -26.26 30.59
N PRO A 76 -27.60 -25.24 31.46
CA PRO A 76 -28.84 -24.43 31.61
C PRO A 76 -28.58 -22.94 32.03
N SER A 77 -29.17 -21.91 31.41
CA SER A 77 -30.47 -21.25 31.71
C SER A 77 -30.32 -19.83 32.33
N ALA A 78 -31.35 -18.99 32.18
CA ALA A 78 -31.47 -17.61 32.73
C ALA A 78 -32.49 -17.55 33.90
N PRO A 79 -32.78 -16.37 34.51
CA PRO A 79 -34.03 -15.67 34.10
C PRO A 79 -34.13 -14.13 34.30
N THR A 80 -35.20 -13.56 33.70
CA THR A 80 -36.03 -12.39 34.10
C THR A 80 -35.51 -10.92 34.07
N ASP A 81 -36.23 -10.12 33.27
CA ASP A 81 -36.53 -8.67 33.33
C ASP A 81 -37.89 -8.49 34.11
N PRO A 82 -38.66 -7.35 34.17
CA PRO A 82 -38.51 -6.01 33.56
C PRO A 82 -38.86 -4.78 34.46
N SER A 83 -38.74 -3.55 33.92
CA SER A 83 -39.83 -2.51 33.90
C SER A 83 -39.40 -1.09 33.47
N ALA A 84 -40.25 -0.43 32.66
CA ALA A 84 -40.32 1.01 32.33
C ALA A 84 -41.65 1.28 31.58
N PRO A 85 -42.04 2.50 31.12
CA PRO A 85 -41.62 3.88 31.46
C PRO A 85 -42.81 4.81 31.84
N SER A 86 -42.59 6.10 32.14
CA SER A 86 -43.64 7.15 32.00
C SER A 86 -43.12 8.61 31.93
N ASN A 87 -43.91 9.46 31.27
CA ASN A 87 -43.83 10.92 31.03
C ASN A 87 -45.21 11.33 30.40
N PRO A 88 -45.65 12.60 30.21
CA PRO A 88 -45.14 13.93 30.64
C PRO A 88 -46.24 14.88 31.22
N SER A 89 -45.96 16.20 31.25
CA SER A 89 -46.89 17.36 31.12
C SER A 89 -47.33 18.20 32.34
N THR A 90 -47.42 19.51 32.09
CA THR A 90 -47.93 20.67 32.90
C THR A 90 -49.46 20.90 32.72
N PRO A 91 -50.18 21.92 33.29
CA PRO A 91 -49.75 23.25 33.80
C PRO A 91 -50.48 23.90 35.03
N SER A 92 -50.02 25.13 35.39
CA SER A 92 -50.77 26.29 35.97
C SER A 92 -51.52 26.25 37.32
N ALA A 93 -51.17 27.16 38.26
CA ALA A 93 -52.04 28.28 38.72
C ALA A 93 -51.43 29.23 39.80
N THR A 94 -51.39 30.53 39.47
CA THR A 94 -51.56 31.79 40.27
C THR A 94 -51.57 31.82 41.82
N SER A 95 -50.69 32.65 42.43
CA SER A 95 -51.07 33.77 43.35
C SER A 95 -49.89 34.74 43.62
N ALA A 96 -50.17 35.91 44.21
CA ALA A 96 -49.19 36.95 44.63
C ALA A 96 -48.98 36.92 46.17
N ALA A 97 -48.12 37.70 46.85
CA ALA A 97 -47.29 38.89 46.57
C ALA A 97 -46.06 38.86 47.55
N PRO A 98 -45.29 39.93 47.87
CA PRO A 98 -45.22 41.31 47.36
C PRO A 98 -43.81 41.71 46.83
N ARG A 99 -43.57 43.00 46.59
CA ARG A 99 -42.25 43.52 46.17
C ARG A 99 -41.38 43.89 47.38
N THR A 100 -40.16 43.36 47.44
CA THR A 100 -39.06 43.89 48.27
C THR A 100 -37.95 44.43 47.37
N SER A 101 -37.32 45.54 47.77
CA SER A 101 -36.26 46.19 47.00
C SER A 101 -34.99 45.34 46.95
N VAL A 102 -34.52 45.04 45.73
CA VAL A 102 -33.19 44.43 45.52
C VAL A 102 -32.12 45.45 45.91
N PRO A 103 -31.19 45.13 46.82
CA PRO A 103 -30.05 46.00 47.12
C PRO A 103 -29.20 46.20 45.87
N ARG A 104 -28.85 47.45 45.57
CA ARG A 104 -27.89 47.80 44.51
C ARG A 104 -26.56 47.08 44.80
N PRO A 105 -25.91 46.41 43.81
CA PRO A 105 -24.61 45.78 44.04
C PRO A 105 -23.62 46.79 44.62
N ILE A 106 -23.10 46.49 45.81
CA ILE A 106 -22.02 47.26 46.42
C ILE A 106 -20.77 47.00 45.58
N PRO A 107 -20.10 48.02 45.02
CA PRO A 107 -18.82 47.82 44.37
C PRO A 107 -17.82 47.29 45.40
N HIS A 108 -17.16 46.17 45.12
CA HIS A 108 -16.04 45.71 45.95
C HIS A 108 -14.93 46.77 45.89
N GLN A 109 -14.80 47.59 46.93
CA GLN A 109 -13.64 48.46 47.09
C GLN A 109 -12.41 47.57 47.26
N ARG A 110 -11.47 47.72 46.33
CA ARG A 110 -10.26 46.91 46.21
C ARG A 110 -9.23 47.36 47.26
N ALA A 111 -8.41 46.43 47.76
CA ALA A 111 -7.28 46.79 48.64
C ALA A 111 -6.27 47.68 47.89
N ALA A 112 -5.57 48.55 48.61
CA ALA A 112 -4.70 49.58 48.03
C ALA A 112 -3.46 49.00 47.29
N ASP A 113 -3.02 47.80 47.66
CA ASP A 113 -1.80 47.16 47.14
C ASP A 113 -2.00 46.36 45.84
N ASP A 114 -3.24 46.28 45.34
CA ASP A 114 -3.65 45.31 44.32
C ASP A 114 -3.38 45.86 42.90
N PRO A 115 -2.47 45.26 42.10
CA PRO A 115 -1.77 45.95 41.01
C PRO A 115 -2.67 46.55 39.90
N PRO A 116 -2.21 47.65 39.25
CA PRO A 116 -3.02 48.46 38.34
C PRO A 116 -3.34 47.79 36.99
N LEU A 117 -2.60 46.74 36.63
CA LEU A 117 -2.91 45.86 35.49
C LEU A 117 -2.49 44.43 35.84
N THR A 118 -3.43 43.49 35.83
CA THR A 118 -3.16 42.06 36.05
C THR A 118 -3.08 41.30 34.73
N LEU A 119 -2.39 40.16 34.74
CA LEU A 119 -2.29 39.22 33.61
C LEU A 119 -2.36 37.78 34.15
N ALA A 120 -3.23 36.98 33.54
CA ALA A 120 -3.25 35.52 33.63
C ALA A 120 -3.13 34.93 32.21
N VAL A 121 -2.53 33.74 32.11
CA VAL A 121 -2.32 33.02 30.84
C VAL A 121 -2.75 31.57 31.00
N ALA A 122 -3.79 31.16 30.27
CA ALA A 122 -4.36 29.81 30.32
C ALA A 122 -4.33 29.10 28.96
N ALA A 123 -4.22 27.77 28.97
CA ALA A 123 -4.28 26.96 27.76
C ALA A 123 -5.73 26.62 27.40
N THR A 124 -6.17 26.96 26.18
CA THR A 124 -7.52 26.65 25.70
C THR A 124 -7.47 25.92 24.35
N GLY A 125 -8.40 25.00 24.12
CA GLY A 125 -8.44 24.18 22.90
C GLY A 125 -7.25 23.21 22.73
N THR A 126 -6.54 22.88 23.81
CA THR A 126 -5.44 21.92 23.80
C THR A 126 -5.91 20.51 24.21
N PRO A 127 -5.27 19.42 23.74
CA PRO A 127 -5.68 18.04 24.09
C PRO A 127 -5.40 17.60 25.53
N GLN A 128 -4.76 18.43 26.35
CA GLN A 128 -4.56 18.20 27.79
C GLN A 128 -4.79 19.52 28.54
N ALA A 129 -5.67 19.50 29.53
CA ALA A 129 -6.04 20.69 30.31
C ALA A 129 -4.80 21.34 30.96
N GLY A 130 -4.72 22.67 30.89
CA GLY A 130 -3.60 23.45 31.44
C GLY A 130 -2.26 23.34 30.70
N VAL A 131 -2.12 22.46 29.70
CA VAL A 131 -0.85 22.24 28.98
C VAL A 131 -0.88 22.89 27.60
N PHE A 132 0.08 23.79 27.33
CA PHE A 132 0.31 24.38 26.02
C PHE A 132 1.09 23.45 25.10
N PHE A 133 0.69 23.37 23.83
CA PHE A 133 1.34 22.58 22.80
C PHE A 133 1.57 23.37 21.53
N GLU A 134 2.74 23.21 20.91
CA GLU A 134 3.05 23.88 19.64
C GLU A 134 2.06 23.47 18.55
N ASP A 135 1.52 24.48 17.85
CA ASP A 135 0.48 24.37 16.83
C ASP A 135 -0.85 23.72 17.23
N LEU A 136 -1.18 23.71 18.53
CA LEU A 136 -2.47 23.26 19.06
C LEU A 136 -3.04 24.25 20.08
N GLY A 137 -4.33 24.57 19.94
CA GLY A 137 -5.02 25.46 20.86
C GLY A 137 -4.51 26.91 20.83
N ARG A 138 -4.82 27.66 21.89
CA ARG A 138 -4.53 29.10 22.04
C ARG A 138 -3.99 29.40 23.44
N PHE A 139 -3.17 30.45 23.52
CA PHE A 139 -3.00 31.21 24.74
C PHE A 139 -4.28 32.02 24.94
N ALA A 140 -5.03 31.77 26.01
CA ALA A 140 -6.06 32.67 26.50
C ALA A 140 -5.42 33.62 27.52
N PHE A 141 -5.51 34.91 27.25
CA PHE A 141 -5.03 35.98 28.12
C PHE A 141 -6.24 36.63 28.78
N SER A 142 -6.13 36.92 30.08
CA SER A 142 -7.17 37.66 30.82
C SER A 142 -6.56 38.48 31.94
N GLY A 143 -7.32 39.45 32.43
CA GLY A 143 -6.92 40.25 33.59
C GLY A 143 -7.92 41.35 33.91
N THR A 144 -7.48 42.27 34.75
CA THR A 144 -8.17 43.47 35.22
C THR A 144 -7.25 44.68 35.07
N ALA A 145 -7.84 45.85 34.81
CA ALA A 145 -7.18 47.15 34.84
C ALA A 145 -7.86 48.06 35.88
N ALA A 146 -7.09 48.90 36.57
CA ALA A 146 -7.60 49.80 37.61
C ALA A 146 -7.94 51.21 37.08
N GLY A 147 -8.68 51.99 37.88
CA GLY A 147 -9.14 53.35 37.54
C GLY A 147 -10.15 53.37 36.39
N ASP A 148 -10.39 54.56 35.81
CA ASP A 148 -11.23 54.76 34.62
C ASP A 148 -10.54 54.27 33.32
N SER A 149 -10.05 53.03 33.35
CA SER A 149 -9.47 52.33 32.20
C SER A 149 -10.54 51.76 31.26
N ALA A 150 -11.84 52.04 31.47
CA ALA A 150 -12.91 51.51 30.63
C ALA A 150 -12.74 51.94 29.15
N SER A 151 -12.95 51.01 28.22
CA SER A 151 -12.64 51.16 26.79
C SER A 151 -11.16 51.37 26.42
N ALA A 152 -10.22 51.35 27.38
CA ALA A 152 -8.80 51.43 27.07
C ALA A 152 -8.32 50.17 26.33
N ALA A 153 -7.36 50.32 25.42
CA ALA A 153 -6.69 49.20 24.80
C ALA A 153 -5.75 48.49 25.80
N VAL A 154 -5.56 47.19 25.63
CA VAL A 154 -4.48 46.42 26.28
C VAL A 154 -3.71 45.67 25.20
N ALA A 155 -2.40 45.85 25.16
CA ALA A 155 -1.50 45.05 24.34
C ALA A 155 -0.94 43.88 25.16
N VAL A 156 -0.99 42.67 24.61
CA VAL A 156 -0.29 41.51 25.19
C VAL A 156 0.95 41.23 24.35
N CYS A 157 2.11 41.22 25.00
CA CYS A 157 3.40 41.10 24.34
C CYS A 157 4.19 39.89 24.87
N ARG A 158 4.83 39.17 23.95
CA ARG A 158 5.73 38.04 24.21
C ARG A 158 7.17 38.53 24.30
N ALA A 159 7.94 37.99 25.24
CA ALA A 159 9.38 38.17 25.30
C ALA A 159 10.11 37.39 24.18
N ASP A 160 11.27 37.91 23.80
CA ASP A 160 12.29 37.26 22.98
C ASP A 160 13.67 37.83 23.37
N GLY A 161 14.31 37.20 24.36
CA GLY A 161 15.40 37.83 25.11
C GLY A 161 14.92 39.13 25.79
N THR A 162 15.55 40.25 25.44
CA THR A 162 15.16 41.59 25.90
C THR A 162 14.08 42.26 25.02
N ARG A 163 13.72 41.69 23.87
CA ARG A 163 12.75 42.26 22.94
C ARG A 163 11.33 41.83 23.30
N TRP A 164 10.36 42.70 23.03
CA TRP A 164 8.93 42.43 23.22
C TRP A 164 8.18 42.55 21.91
N THR A 165 7.33 41.57 21.59
CA THR A 165 6.52 41.55 20.35
C THR A 165 5.05 41.34 20.68
N ARG A 166 4.17 42.19 20.14
CA ARG A 166 2.72 42.15 20.38
C ARG A 166 2.12 40.90 19.74
N VAL A 167 1.49 40.05 20.54
CA VAL A 167 0.86 38.79 20.10
C VAL A 167 -0.66 38.83 20.12
N ALA A 168 -1.25 39.72 20.93
CA ALA A 168 -2.68 39.97 20.96
C ALA A 168 -2.99 41.39 21.45
N THR A 169 -4.24 41.80 21.28
CA THR A 169 -4.81 43.04 21.81
C THR A 169 -6.19 42.76 22.40
N ALA A 170 -6.57 43.50 23.44
CA ALA A 170 -7.90 43.53 24.04
C ALA A 170 -8.38 44.97 24.22
N THR A 171 -9.64 45.10 24.60
CA THR A 171 -10.23 46.33 25.15
C THR A 171 -10.73 46.04 26.56
N VAL A 172 -10.54 46.98 27.48
CA VAL A 172 -11.06 46.89 28.86
C VAL A 172 -12.57 47.15 28.86
N THR A 173 -13.29 46.25 29.52
CA THR A 173 -14.75 46.29 29.71
C THR A 173 -15.17 47.25 30.83
N ALA A 174 -16.47 47.55 30.93
CA ALA A 174 -16.99 48.49 31.93
C ALA A 174 -16.79 48.04 33.40
N ASP A 175 -16.62 46.74 33.66
CA ASP A 175 -16.25 46.21 34.99
C ASP A 175 -14.73 46.01 35.16
N GLY A 176 -13.92 46.68 34.35
CA GLY A 176 -12.46 46.70 34.44
C GLY A 176 -11.75 45.43 33.96
N ARG A 177 -12.47 44.42 33.48
CA ARG A 177 -11.87 43.17 32.96
C ARG A 177 -11.40 43.33 31.53
N TRP A 178 -10.48 42.48 31.10
CA TRP A 178 -10.10 42.34 29.69
C TRP A 178 -9.77 40.88 29.36
N SER A 179 -9.88 40.50 28.08
CA SER A 179 -9.40 39.19 27.60
C SER A 179 -8.98 39.24 26.13
N ALA A 180 -8.05 38.37 25.75
CA ALA A 180 -7.55 38.19 24.39
C ALA A 180 -7.14 36.74 24.13
N SER A 181 -6.85 36.37 22.87
CA SER A 181 -6.18 35.09 22.61
C SER A 181 -5.29 35.09 21.37
N ALA A 182 -4.14 34.41 21.49
CA ALA A 182 -3.21 34.16 20.39
C ALA A 182 -3.08 32.65 20.13
N PRO A 183 -2.92 32.19 18.88
CA PRO A 183 -2.65 30.78 18.60
C PRO A 183 -1.30 30.35 19.21
N VAL A 184 -1.26 29.16 19.83
CA VAL A 184 0.03 28.60 20.31
C VAL A 184 0.82 28.15 19.09
N THR A 185 1.87 28.91 18.74
CA THR A 185 2.65 28.65 17.52
C THR A 185 4.06 28.16 17.79
N VAL A 186 4.72 28.52 18.90
CA VAL A 186 6.14 28.19 19.15
C VAL A 186 6.35 27.32 20.40
N ALA A 187 7.16 26.26 20.28
CA ALA A 187 7.62 25.44 21.41
C ALA A 187 8.75 26.15 22.17
N SER A 188 8.72 26.11 23.51
CA SER A 188 9.81 26.60 24.36
C SER A 188 9.64 26.10 25.79
N ALA A 189 10.74 25.90 26.51
CA ALA A 189 10.72 25.64 27.95
C ALA A 189 10.18 26.84 28.75
N ALA A 190 10.34 28.06 28.23
CA ALA A 190 9.82 29.29 28.83
C ALA A 190 9.40 30.30 27.75
N ILE A 191 8.20 30.86 27.89
CA ILE A 191 7.70 32.00 27.13
C ILE A 191 7.15 33.01 28.14
N GLY A 192 7.83 34.16 28.26
CA GLY A 192 7.35 35.28 29.08
C GLY A 192 6.32 36.12 28.33
N PHE A 193 5.26 36.54 29.03
CA PHE A 193 4.24 37.46 28.57
C PHE A 193 4.07 38.63 29.57
N ARG A 194 3.80 39.82 29.05
CA ARG A 194 3.34 41.00 29.80
C ARG A 194 2.15 41.62 29.09
N ALA A 195 1.23 42.19 29.86
CA ALA A 195 0.21 43.10 29.38
C ALA A 195 0.66 44.55 29.62
N THR A 196 0.29 45.45 28.71
CA THR A 196 0.49 46.90 28.82
C THR A 196 -0.80 47.63 28.51
N LEU A 197 -1.11 48.67 29.28
CA LEU A 197 -2.24 49.56 28.99
C LEU A 197 -1.86 50.45 27.79
N GLY A 198 -2.79 50.62 26.84
CA GLY A 198 -2.51 51.18 25.52
C GLY A 198 -2.16 50.12 24.48
N THR A 199 -1.55 50.55 23.36
CA THR A 199 -1.29 49.70 22.19
C THR A 199 0.17 49.27 22.02
N ALA A 200 1.11 49.90 22.73
CA ALA A 200 2.55 49.62 22.67
C ALA A 200 2.93 48.41 23.55
N CYS A 201 4.04 47.75 23.21
CA CYS A 201 4.67 46.76 24.09
C CYS A 201 5.50 47.43 25.20
N PRO A 202 5.90 46.70 26.26
CA PRO A 202 6.69 47.24 27.37
C PRO A 202 7.92 48.05 26.93
N GLY A 203 7.93 49.33 27.31
CA GLY A 203 9.11 50.20 27.35
C GLY A 203 9.52 50.49 28.79
N SER A 204 10.36 51.52 28.99
CA SER A 204 10.77 51.99 30.32
C SER A 204 9.68 52.76 31.08
N THR A 205 8.60 53.18 30.41
CA THR A 205 7.49 53.94 30.99
C THR A 205 6.13 53.37 30.55
N GLY A 206 5.16 53.35 31.47
CA GLY A 206 3.77 52.92 31.21
C GLY A 206 3.27 51.81 32.14
N THR A 207 1.96 51.78 32.36
CA THR A 207 1.27 50.78 33.21
C THR A 207 1.35 49.39 32.58
N GLN A 208 1.97 48.45 33.29
CA GLN A 208 2.22 47.08 32.82
C GLN A 208 1.93 46.05 33.90
N SER A 209 1.65 44.81 33.49
CA SER A 209 1.48 43.69 34.40
C SER A 209 2.82 43.12 34.87
N ASN A 210 2.77 42.35 35.97
CA ASN A 210 3.79 41.34 36.24
C ASN A 210 3.94 40.39 35.04
N GLN A 211 5.13 39.82 34.89
CA GLN A 211 5.43 38.88 33.82
C GLN A 211 4.94 37.47 34.18
N VAL A 212 4.12 36.89 33.30
CA VAL A 212 3.71 35.49 33.40
C VAL A 212 4.54 34.66 32.44
N THR A 213 5.20 33.61 32.93
CA THR A 213 6.01 32.70 32.12
C THR A 213 5.34 31.34 32.02
N VAL A 214 5.20 30.80 30.81
CA VAL A 214 4.60 29.47 30.56
C VAL A 214 5.52 28.58 29.73
N ALA A 215 5.43 27.26 29.91
CA ALA A 215 6.13 26.28 29.08
C ALA A 215 5.21 25.76 27.96
N VAL A 216 5.74 25.64 26.74
CA VAL A 216 5.03 25.09 25.57
C VAL A 216 5.75 23.86 25.06
N ARG A 217 5.07 22.71 25.14
CA ARG A 217 5.59 21.42 24.68
C ARG A 217 5.51 21.33 23.16
N ASN A 218 6.48 20.70 22.51
CA ASN A 218 6.38 20.42 21.06
C ASN A 218 5.27 19.38 20.79
N SER A 219 4.49 19.55 19.72
CA SER A 219 3.56 18.52 19.22
C SER A 219 4.20 17.81 18.03
N THR A 220 4.22 16.48 18.04
CA THR A 220 5.08 15.69 17.15
C THR A 220 4.35 14.51 16.53
N VAL A 221 4.95 13.93 15.48
CA VAL A 221 4.54 12.65 14.90
C VAL A 221 5.72 11.69 14.81
N THR A 222 5.50 10.45 15.23
CA THR A 222 6.45 9.35 15.14
C THR A 222 5.92 8.27 14.20
N VAL A 223 6.85 7.53 13.59
CA VAL A 223 6.59 6.28 12.87
C VAL A 223 7.34 5.18 13.60
N ASP A 224 6.70 4.04 13.81
CA ASP A 224 7.35 2.86 14.36
C ASP A 224 8.29 2.27 13.29
N LYS A 225 9.49 1.84 13.68
CA LYS A 225 10.50 1.35 12.71
C LYS A 225 9.96 0.10 11.99
N PRO A 226 9.72 0.15 10.66
CA PRO A 226 9.21 -1.01 9.93
C PRO A 226 10.25 -2.13 9.85
N PRO A 227 9.84 -3.38 9.58
CA PRO A 227 10.77 -4.48 9.29
C PRO A 227 11.71 -4.12 8.14
N ALA A 228 13.01 -4.36 8.31
CA ALA A 228 14.03 -3.96 7.33
C ALA A 228 13.85 -4.61 5.94
N THR A 229 13.19 -5.77 5.89
CA THR A 229 12.86 -6.49 4.65
C THR A 229 11.41 -6.95 4.65
N ILE A 230 10.73 -6.83 3.51
CA ILE A 230 9.31 -7.20 3.35
C ILE A 230 9.13 -7.99 2.04
N ASN A 231 8.29 -9.03 2.08
CA ASN A 231 7.89 -9.80 0.88
C ASN A 231 7.34 -8.86 -0.20
N SER A 232 7.94 -8.93 -1.40
CA SER A 232 7.59 -8.17 -2.60
C SER A 232 6.10 -8.03 -2.95
N LEU A 233 5.24 -9.00 -2.60
CA LEU A 233 3.81 -8.99 -2.93
C LEU A 233 2.91 -8.56 -1.75
N LYS A 234 3.43 -8.48 -0.52
CA LYS A 234 2.64 -8.11 0.66
C LYS A 234 2.74 -6.59 0.89
N ASN A 235 1.65 -5.95 1.29
CA ASN A 235 1.67 -4.50 1.53
C ASN A 235 2.22 -4.18 2.93
N PRO A 236 3.20 -3.27 3.06
CA PRO A 236 3.68 -2.80 4.35
C PRO A 236 2.55 -2.10 5.12
N VAL A 237 2.38 -2.43 6.40
CA VAL A 237 1.60 -1.61 7.32
C VAL A 237 2.57 -0.64 7.99
N ILE A 238 2.35 0.67 7.81
CA ILE A 238 3.08 1.71 8.53
C ILE A 238 2.23 2.14 9.71
N THR A 239 2.82 2.08 10.91
CA THR A 239 2.22 2.48 12.18
C THR A 239 3.01 3.61 12.82
N GLY A 240 2.41 4.28 13.78
CA GLY A 240 3.05 5.34 14.53
C GLY A 240 2.07 6.09 15.43
N ARG A 241 2.50 7.23 15.98
CA ARG A 241 1.68 8.02 16.92
C ARG A 241 1.87 9.52 16.72
N VAL A 242 0.87 10.31 17.14
CA VAL A 242 1.01 11.75 17.41
C VAL A 242 1.10 12.02 18.90
N TYR A 243 1.86 13.04 19.27
CA TYR A 243 1.90 13.60 20.61
C TYR A 243 1.46 15.09 20.54
N PRO A 244 0.63 15.58 21.47
CA PRO A 244 -0.17 14.82 22.43
C PRO A 244 -1.18 13.90 21.73
N ALA A 245 -1.55 12.81 22.41
CA ALA A 245 -2.54 11.85 21.93
C ALA A 245 -3.90 12.52 21.69
N ARG A 246 -4.49 12.29 20.52
CA ARG A 246 -5.79 12.83 20.09
C ARG A 246 -6.31 12.13 18.84
N ALA A 247 -7.62 11.95 18.74
CA ALA A 247 -8.27 11.38 17.56
C ALA A 247 -8.29 12.32 16.35
N GLY A 248 -8.55 11.76 15.17
CA GLY A 248 -8.95 12.52 13.97
C GLY A 248 -7.85 13.32 13.27
N VAL A 249 -6.59 13.27 13.73
CA VAL A 249 -5.48 13.94 13.04
C VAL A 249 -5.24 13.24 11.71
N LYS A 250 -5.39 13.98 10.59
CA LYS A 250 -5.14 13.45 9.25
C LYS A 250 -3.63 13.28 9.05
N ILE A 251 -3.20 12.03 8.93
CA ILE A 251 -1.80 11.63 8.73
C ILE A 251 -1.56 11.29 7.25
N ASN A 252 -0.62 11.98 6.63
CA ASN A 252 -0.01 11.56 5.38
C ASN A 252 1.03 10.47 5.65
N ILE A 253 1.02 9.40 4.88
CA ILE A 253 2.15 8.48 4.77
C ILE A 253 2.90 8.81 3.48
N ASP A 254 4.07 9.41 3.62
CA ASP A 254 4.93 9.83 2.52
C ASP A 254 5.88 8.70 2.12
N ILE A 255 6.19 8.64 0.81
CA ILE A 255 7.28 7.83 0.26
C ILE A 255 8.24 8.73 -0.51
N LEU A 256 9.54 8.52 -0.31
CA LEU A 256 10.60 9.19 -1.06
C LEU A 256 10.66 8.63 -2.49
N ARG A 257 10.59 9.51 -3.49
CA ARG A 257 10.76 9.15 -4.91
C ARG A 257 12.22 9.28 -5.36
N SER A 258 12.50 8.85 -6.59
CA SER A 258 13.82 8.94 -7.22
C SER A 258 14.34 10.38 -7.34
N ASP A 259 13.43 11.34 -7.53
CA ASP A 259 13.69 12.80 -7.53
C ASP A 259 14.04 13.38 -6.15
N LYS A 260 14.22 12.53 -5.12
CA LYS A 260 14.46 12.88 -3.71
C LYS A 260 13.32 13.67 -3.05
N THR A 261 12.15 13.79 -3.69
CA THR A 261 10.97 14.40 -3.06
C THR A 261 10.16 13.35 -2.29
N PHE A 262 9.69 13.70 -1.09
CA PHE A 262 8.66 12.94 -0.40
C PHE A 262 7.29 13.27 -1.00
N ARG A 263 6.48 12.24 -1.27
CA ARG A 263 5.12 12.40 -1.81
C ARG A 263 4.14 11.53 -1.04
N VAL A 264 2.99 12.12 -0.70
CA VAL A 264 1.86 11.44 -0.07
C VAL A 264 1.47 10.24 -0.92
N THR A 265 1.49 9.05 -0.32
CA THR A 265 1.19 7.78 -1.00
C THR A 265 -0.07 7.13 -0.43
N GLN A 266 -0.37 7.38 0.85
CA GLN A 266 -1.64 7.06 1.50
C GLN A 266 -1.97 8.10 2.57
N GLN A 267 -3.23 8.14 2.99
CA GLN A 267 -3.67 8.88 4.17
C GLN A 267 -4.43 7.98 5.15
N THR A 268 -4.41 8.37 6.42
CA THR A 268 -5.13 7.73 7.53
C THR A 268 -5.45 8.77 8.61
N THR A 269 -6.16 8.38 9.68
CA THR A 269 -6.45 9.23 10.85
C THR A 269 -6.04 8.56 12.14
N THR A 270 -5.81 9.34 13.20
CA THR A 270 -5.45 8.82 14.52
C THR A 270 -6.65 8.37 15.35
N ASP A 271 -6.43 7.37 16.21
CA ASP A 271 -7.33 7.00 17.31
C ASP A 271 -7.23 7.98 18.50
N ALA A 272 -8.07 7.81 19.52
CA ALA A 272 -8.07 8.65 20.72
C ALA A 272 -6.73 8.64 21.46
N GLN A 273 -6.00 7.53 21.40
CA GLN A 273 -4.66 7.34 21.96
C GLN A 273 -3.54 7.88 21.03
N GLY A 274 -3.91 8.63 19.98
CA GLY A 274 -3.01 9.26 19.02
C GLY A 274 -2.34 8.30 18.05
N ARG A 275 -2.69 7.01 18.03
CA ARG A 275 -2.05 5.98 17.20
C ARG A 275 -2.63 6.00 15.80
N PHE A 276 -1.83 5.63 14.81
CA PHE A 276 -2.32 5.37 13.46
C PHE A 276 -1.72 4.09 12.90
N ALA A 277 -2.46 3.47 11.96
CA ALA A 277 -1.99 2.37 11.14
C ALA A 277 -2.51 2.56 9.70
N LYS A 278 -1.71 2.17 8.70
CA LYS A 278 -2.14 2.14 7.30
C LYS A 278 -1.35 1.13 6.48
N ALA A 279 -2.05 0.21 5.81
CA ALA A 279 -1.45 -0.59 4.74
C ALA A 279 -1.18 0.31 3.52
N VAL A 280 0.07 0.34 3.05
CA VAL A 280 0.52 1.25 1.99
C VAL A 280 0.78 0.47 0.72
N SER A 281 -0.15 0.58 -0.25
CA SER A 281 -0.03 -0.10 -1.54
C SER A 281 0.99 0.60 -2.44
N PHE A 282 2.25 0.18 -2.38
CA PHE A 282 3.30 0.63 -3.30
C PHE A 282 4.30 -0.48 -3.62
N GLY A 283 4.97 -0.32 -4.76
CA GLY A 283 5.91 -1.33 -5.28
C GLY A 283 5.16 -2.59 -5.70
N VAL A 284 4.47 -2.52 -6.85
CA VAL A 284 3.68 -3.62 -7.44
C VAL A 284 4.63 -4.76 -7.84
N GLY A 285 4.98 -5.64 -6.89
CA GLY A 285 6.01 -6.67 -7.06
C GLY A 285 7.44 -6.16 -7.31
N ARG A 286 7.68 -4.83 -7.32
CA ARG A 286 9.00 -4.26 -7.58
C ARG A 286 9.94 -4.48 -6.39
N LEU A 287 11.09 -5.10 -6.65
CA LEU A 287 12.20 -5.19 -5.71
C LEU A 287 12.93 -3.83 -5.67
N ASN A 288 12.92 -3.16 -4.51
CA ASN A 288 13.59 -1.88 -4.30
C ASN A 288 13.66 -1.56 -2.79
N THR A 289 14.58 -0.66 -2.41
CA THR A 289 14.59 -0.02 -1.08
C THR A 289 13.72 1.23 -1.11
N TYR A 290 12.84 1.38 -0.13
CA TYR A 290 11.92 2.51 -0.01
C TYR A 290 12.19 3.25 1.29
N THR A 291 12.10 4.60 1.24
CA THR A 291 12.16 5.45 2.44
C THR A 291 10.76 6.01 2.70
N THR A 292 10.25 5.88 3.93
CA THR A 292 8.93 6.37 4.34
C THR A 292 8.99 7.21 5.60
N ARG A 293 8.02 8.10 5.79
CA ARG A 293 7.76 8.88 7.00
C ARG A 293 6.26 9.17 7.13
N ALA A 294 5.81 9.60 8.30
CA ALA A 294 4.50 10.21 8.47
C ALA A 294 4.60 11.73 8.54
N ALA A 295 3.52 12.43 8.17
CA ALA A 295 3.41 13.87 8.33
C ALA A 295 1.96 14.30 8.65
N TYR A 296 1.78 15.40 9.39
CA TYR A 296 0.48 16.06 9.54
C TYR A 296 0.59 17.58 9.41
N ARG A 297 -0.51 18.22 9.00
CA ARG A 297 -0.57 19.68 8.82
C ARG A 297 -0.74 20.35 10.18
N ALA A 298 0.16 21.26 10.53
CA ALA A 298 0.02 22.10 11.73
C ALA A 298 -1.29 22.91 11.68
N ALA A 299 -2.01 23.03 12.80
CA ALA A 299 -3.28 23.75 12.82
C ALA A 299 -3.07 25.28 12.85
N ASN A 300 -2.10 25.76 13.62
CA ASN A 300 -1.83 27.19 13.79
C ASN A 300 -0.78 27.76 12.81
N ARG A 301 -0.19 26.96 11.93
CA ARG A 301 0.89 27.36 11.01
C ARG A 301 0.77 26.73 9.61
N PRO A 302 1.30 27.36 8.54
CA PRO A 302 1.36 26.78 7.20
C PRO A 302 2.48 25.72 7.02
N ARG A 303 2.82 24.95 8.07
CA ARG A 303 3.88 23.92 8.05
C ARG A 303 3.36 22.50 8.23
N TRP A 304 4.22 21.52 7.99
CA TRP A 304 3.97 20.12 8.29
C TRP A 304 4.86 19.64 9.42
N GLU A 305 4.28 18.99 10.43
CA GLU A 305 5.05 18.13 11.33
C GLU A 305 5.39 16.84 10.60
N VAL A 306 6.64 16.41 10.71
CA VAL A 306 7.19 15.27 9.97
C VAL A 306 7.95 14.34 10.90
N SER A 307 7.74 13.03 10.74
CA SER A 307 8.48 12.05 11.53
C SER A 307 9.91 11.88 11.01
N ARG A 308 10.77 11.27 11.83
CA ARG A 308 11.97 10.59 11.31
C ARG A 308 11.55 9.64 10.19
N ALA A 309 12.35 9.59 9.12
CA ALA A 309 12.16 8.66 8.02
C ALA A 309 12.89 7.33 8.28
N TYR A 310 12.30 6.23 7.81
CA TYR A 310 12.85 4.88 7.90
C TYR A 310 12.89 4.20 6.53
N GLN A 311 13.80 3.23 6.39
CA GLN A 311 13.96 2.43 5.18
C GLN A 311 13.55 0.97 5.37
N PHE A 312 13.05 0.37 4.29
CA PHE A 312 12.93 -1.07 4.16
C PHE A 312 13.02 -1.52 2.69
N THR A 313 13.43 -2.77 2.50
CA THR A 313 13.69 -3.36 1.18
C THR A 313 12.60 -4.37 0.83
N ARG A 314 11.95 -4.21 -0.33
CA ARG A 314 11.13 -5.27 -0.91
C ARG A 314 12.04 -6.37 -1.44
N ILE A 315 12.02 -7.53 -0.78
CA ILE A 315 12.82 -8.71 -1.13
C ILE A 315 12.01 -9.74 -1.91
N ALA A 316 12.71 -10.52 -2.74
CA ALA A 316 12.14 -11.70 -3.39
C ALA A 316 11.93 -12.79 -2.33
N VAL A 317 10.71 -13.30 -2.25
CA VAL A 317 10.32 -14.38 -1.32
C VAL A 317 9.43 -15.33 -2.10
N LEU A 318 9.74 -16.62 -2.09
CA LEU A 318 8.98 -17.65 -2.82
C LEU A 318 7.54 -17.78 -2.29
N ASP A 319 7.36 -17.65 -0.96
CA ASP A 319 6.06 -17.63 -0.28
C ASP A 319 5.15 -18.81 -0.68
N PRO A 320 5.67 -20.06 -0.79
CA PRO A 320 4.93 -21.17 -1.37
C PRO A 320 3.76 -21.57 -0.48
N VAL A 321 2.60 -21.83 -1.09
CA VAL A 321 1.40 -22.33 -0.43
C VAL A 321 0.88 -23.51 -1.25
N SER A 322 0.59 -24.63 -0.61
CA SER A 322 0.22 -25.90 -1.24
C SER A 322 -1.00 -26.49 -0.54
N ARG A 323 -1.99 -26.96 -1.30
CA ARG A 323 -3.13 -27.75 -0.76
C ARG A 323 -3.46 -28.93 -1.69
N PRO A 324 -4.24 -29.94 -1.23
CA PRO A 324 -4.80 -30.96 -2.11
C PRO A 324 -5.57 -30.32 -3.26
N THR A 325 -5.39 -30.85 -4.46
CA THR A 325 -6.10 -30.41 -5.67
C THR A 325 -7.57 -30.86 -5.61
N ASN A 326 -8.49 -29.96 -5.94
CA ASN A 326 -9.92 -30.25 -5.98
C ASN A 326 -10.46 -30.26 -7.43
N ALA A 327 -11.72 -30.61 -7.62
CA ALA A 327 -12.32 -30.68 -8.95
C ALA A 327 -12.31 -29.32 -9.70
N ALA A 328 -12.46 -28.20 -9.00
CA ALA A 328 -12.43 -26.86 -9.60
C ALA A 328 -11.03 -26.48 -10.11
N ASP A 329 -9.97 -26.92 -9.44
CA ASP A 329 -8.59 -26.70 -9.88
C ASP A 329 -8.27 -27.38 -11.22
N VAL A 330 -8.98 -28.46 -11.58
CA VAL A 330 -8.72 -29.27 -12.78
C VAL A 330 -9.95 -29.43 -13.69
N ALA A 331 -10.93 -28.53 -13.58
CA ALA A 331 -12.22 -28.60 -14.25
C ALA A 331 -12.18 -28.65 -15.80
N LYS A 332 -11.02 -28.41 -16.42
CA LYS A 332 -10.77 -28.60 -17.87
C LYS A 332 -9.56 -29.48 -18.17
N THR A 333 -8.70 -29.76 -17.19
CA THR A 333 -7.49 -30.58 -17.32
C THR A 333 -7.64 -32.03 -16.86
N TYR A 334 -8.74 -32.40 -16.20
CA TYR A 334 -9.08 -33.76 -15.79
C TYR A 334 -10.39 -34.25 -16.43
N ARG A 335 -10.49 -35.56 -16.67
CA ARG A 335 -11.72 -36.28 -17.07
C ARG A 335 -11.64 -37.74 -16.64
N ALA A 336 -12.72 -38.50 -16.76
CA ALA A 336 -12.67 -39.96 -16.54
C ALA A 336 -11.64 -40.64 -17.46
N GLY A 337 -10.95 -41.67 -16.97
CA GLY A 337 -9.85 -42.33 -17.69
C GLY A 337 -8.48 -41.63 -17.62
N CYS A 338 -8.34 -40.54 -16.87
CA CYS A 338 -7.03 -39.97 -16.55
C CYS A 338 -6.29 -40.82 -15.49
N PRO A 339 -4.96 -41.03 -15.63
CA PRO A 339 -4.24 -42.01 -14.81
C PRO A 339 -3.98 -41.56 -13.37
N VAL A 340 -4.14 -40.27 -13.05
CA VAL A 340 -4.20 -39.78 -11.67
C VAL A 340 -5.42 -38.89 -11.47
N GLY A 341 -6.10 -39.06 -10.33
CA GLY A 341 -7.21 -38.21 -9.90
C GLY A 341 -6.75 -36.99 -9.08
N PRO A 342 -7.62 -36.00 -8.85
CA PRO A 342 -7.29 -34.77 -8.11
C PRO A 342 -6.69 -35.03 -6.72
N SER A 343 -7.14 -36.09 -6.04
CA SER A 343 -6.66 -36.50 -4.71
C SER A 343 -5.18 -36.98 -4.67
N LYS A 344 -4.54 -37.17 -5.83
CA LYS A 344 -3.10 -37.48 -5.96
C LYS A 344 -2.27 -36.29 -6.46
N LEU A 345 -2.89 -35.11 -6.57
CA LEU A 345 -2.26 -33.88 -7.03
C LEU A 345 -2.24 -32.82 -5.90
N ARG A 346 -1.30 -31.88 -6.01
CA ARG A 346 -1.22 -30.68 -5.16
C ARG A 346 -1.28 -29.44 -6.04
N THR A 347 -2.13 -28.50 -5.63
CA THR A 347 -2.21 -27.16 -6.22
C THR A 347 -1.28 -26.26 -5.42
N VAL A 348 -0.23 -25.75 -6.07
CA VAL A 348 0.88 -25.01 -5.46
C VAL A 348 0.90 -23.60 -6.03
N TRP A 349 0.71 -22.60 -5.18
CA TRP A 349 0.94 -21.19 -5.51
C TRP A 349 2.30 -20.76 -4.97
N LEU A 350 3.10 -20.12 -5.82
CA LEU A 350 4.40 -19.58 -5.44
C LEU A 350 4.68 -18.27 -6.18
N ASN A 351 5.65 -17.52 -5.69
CA ASN A 351 6.04 -16.25 -6.30
C ASN A 351 7.16 -16.46 -7.32
N TYR A 352 7.06 -15.83 -8.49
CA TYR A 352 8.07 -15.90 -9.54
C TYR A 352 8.54 -14.52 -10.00
N TYR A 353 9.72 -14.47 -10.63
CA TYR A 353 10.27 -13.25 -11.23
C TYR A 353 9.82 -13.15 -12.70
N GLY A 354 9.08 -12.10 -13.05
CA GLY A 354 8.43 -11.94 -14.35
C GLY A 354 9.40 -11.60 -15.48
N LEU A 355 9.36 -12.37 -16.56
CA LEU A 355 10.18 -12.17 -17.75
C LEU A 355 9.93 -10.82 -18.44
N ARG A 356 8.66 -10.44 -18.58
CA ARG A 356 8.25 -9.28 -19.40
C ARG A 356 8.47 -7.94 -18.70
N ASP A 357 8.25 -7.87 -17.38
CA ASP A 357 8.23 -6.61 -16.62
C ASP A 357 9.25 -6.53 -15.48
N ARG A 358 10.00 -7.61 -15.22
CA ARG A 358 11.02 -7.72 -14.16
C ARG A 358 10.51 -7.44 -12.74
N LYS A 359 9.23 -7.73 -12.49
CA LYS A 359 8.59 -7.64 -11.15
C LYS A 359 8.37 -9.04 -10.58
N MET A 360 8.08 -9.12 -9.29
CA MET A 360 7.55 -10.33 -8.65
C MET A 360 6.06 -10.49 -8.97
N HIS A 361 5.64 -11.73 -9.20
CA HIS A 361 4.26 -12.13 -9.50
C HIS A 361 3.86 -13.36 -8.68
N ARG A 362 2.56 -13.65 -8.58
CA ARG A 362 2.02 -14.89 -7.99
C ARG A 362 1.62 -15.83 -9.12
N GLY A 363 2.13 -17.06 -9.11
CA GLY A 363 1.78 -18.12 -10.05
C GLY A 363 1.08 -19.29 -9.38
N VAL A 364 0.59 -20.24 -10.18
CA VAL A 364 0.04 -21.52 -9.73
C VAL A 364 0.42 -22.67 -10.66
N ILE A 365 0.86 -23.79 -10.09
CA ILE A 365 1.12 -25.07 -10.76
C ILE A 365 0.34 -26.17 -10.05
N ILE A 366 -0.09 -27.19 -10.81
CA ILE A 366 -0.65 -28.43 -10.28
C ILE A 366 0.34 -29.56 -10.62
N ILE A 367 0.71 -30.38 -9.65
CA ILE A 367 1.75 -31.42 -9.79
C ILE A 367 1.39 -32.65 -8.94
N ARG A 368 1.99 -33.83 -9.20
CA ARG A 368 1.81 -35.04 -8.38
C ARG A 368 2.27 -34.78 -6.95
N ALA A 369 1.54 -35.30 -5.96
CA ALA A 369 1.61 -34.81 -4.59
C ALA A 369 2.97 -35.02 -3.89
N ASP A 370 3.72 -36.04 -4.30
CA ASP A 370 5.08 -36.36 -3.88
C ASP A 370 6.15 -35.44 -4.49
N LEU A 371 5.82 -34.72 -5.57
CA LEU A 371 6.73 -33.84 -6.31
C LEU A 371 6.54 -32.35 -5.97
N SER A 372 5.64 -31.98 -5.05
CA SER A 372 5.39 -30.57 -4.72
C SER A 372 6.60 -29.87 -4.11
N ASP A 373 7.44 -30.63 -3.44
CA ASP A 373 8.55 -30.09 -2.66
C ASP A 373 9.80 -29.96 -3.54
N ASP A 374 9.99 -30.89 -4.49
CA ASP A 374 10.96 -30.81 -5.59
C ASP A 374 10.69 -29.57 -6.44
N LEU A 375 9.42 -29.40 -6.86
CA LEU A 375 8.93 -28.22 -7.55
C LEU A 375 9.23 -26.93 -6.76
N THR A 376 8.99 -26.94 -5.46
CA THR A 376 9.22 -25.79 -4.57
C THR A 376 10.72 -25.46 -4.44
N ARG A 377 11.59 -26.47 -4.28
CA ARG A 377 13.06 -26.30 -4.28
C ARG A 377 13.54 -25.72 -5.61
N ALA A 378 13.03 -26.24 -6.73
CA ALA A 378 13.38 -25.82 -8.07
C ALA A 378 13.02 -24.35 -8.35
N PHE A 379 11.78 -23.93 -8.05
CA PHE A 379 11.38 -22.53 -8.21
C PHE A 379 12.03 -21.60 -7.17
N GLY A 380 12.38 -22.09 -5.97
CA GLY A 380 13.22 -21.35 -5.03
C GLY A 380 14.62 -21.06 -5.58
N SER A 381 15.30 -22.08 -6.12
CA SER A 381 16.59 -21.94 -6.80
C SER A 381 16.50 -20.98 -8.00
N ALA A 382 15.45 -21.12 -8.81
CA ALA A 382 15.18 -20.22 -9.94
C ALA A 382 14.99 -18.76 -9.48
N LEU A 383 14.20 -18.52 -8.43
CA LEU A 383 13.91 -17.18 -7.92
C LEU A 383 15.16 -16.50 -7.32
N THR A 384 15.95 -17.22 -6.52
CA THR A 384 17.22 -16.71 -5.95
C THR A 384 18.16 -16.19 -7.03
N HIS A 385 18.25 -16.91 -8.15
CA HIS A 385 19.07 -16.52 -9.31
C HIS A 385 18.33 -15.66 -10.33
N ARG A 386 17.13 -15.16 -9.99
CA ARG A 386 16.25 -14.32 -10.83
C ARG A 386 16.02 -14.90 -12.23
N TYR A 387 15.92 -16.22 -12.35
CA TYR A 387 15.52 -16.88 -13.59
C TYR A 387 14.11 -16.40 -13.96
N PRO A 388 13.94 -15.75 -15.13
CA PRO A 388 12.68 -15.11 -15.47
C PRO A 388 11.67 -16.11 -16.03
N ILE A 389 10.43 -16.00 -15.56
CA ILE A 389 9.28 -16.82 -15.96
C ILE A 389 8.24 -15.93 -16.64
N ALA A 390 7.72 -16.37 -17.78
CA ALA A 390 6.80 -15.61 -18.62
C ALA A 390 5.44 -15.43 -17.93
N GLN A 391 4.73 -16.53 -17.70
CA GLN A 391 3.61 -16.62 -16.75
C GLN A 391 3.48 -18.04 -16.19
N MET A 392 2.63 -18.20 -15.17
CA MET A 392 2.40 -19.45 -14.46
C MET A 392 0.93 -19.49 -14.00
N VAL A 393 0.04 -19.84 -14.92
CA VAL A 393 -1.42 -19.75 -14.82
C VAL A 393 -2.04 -21.14 -14.89
N ASN A 394 -3.13 -21.37 -14.14
CA ASN A 394 -3.85 -22.64 -14.16
C ASN A 394 -4.36 -22.94 -15.60
N PRO A 395 -4.02 -24.10 -16.21
CA PRO A 395 -4.41 -24.40 -17.59
C PRO A 395 -5.92 -24.45 -17.88
N ASN A 396 -6.78 -24.47 -16.86
CA ASN A 396 -8.23 -24.28 -17.02
C ASN A 396 -8.58 -22.97 -17.73
N VAL A 397 -7.75 -21.92 -17.60
CA VAL A 397 -7.92 -20.63 -18.30
C VAL A 397 -7.87 -20.80 -19.82
N TYR A 398 -7.12 -21.79 -20.32
CA TYR A 398 -7.03 -22.11 -21.75
C TYR A 398 -7.97 -23.27 -22.15
N GLY A 399 -8.85 -23.71 -21.23
CA GLY A 399 -9.74 -24.85 -21.46
C GLY A 399 -9.03 -26.21 -21.48
N GLY A 400 -7.80 -26.31 -20.95
CA GLY A 400 -6.96 -27.51 -21.05
C GLY A 400 -6.32 -27.72 -22.44
N ASP A 401 -6.57 -26.81 -23.40
CA ASP A 401 -5.98 -26.83 -24.74
C ASP A 401 -4.48 -26.52 -24.66
N ASP A 402 -3.68 -27.52 -25.06
CA ASP A 402 -2.23 -27.47 -24.92
C ASP A 402 -1.53 -26.53 -25.91
N PRO A 403 -1.83 -26.58 -27.23
CA PRO A 403 -1.45 -25.52 -28.17
C PRO A 403 -1.77 -24.11 -27.67
N ARG A 404 -2.96 -23.85 -27.11
CA ARG A 404 -3.32 -22.51 -26.59
C ARG A 404 -2.45 -22.08 -25.42
N GLN A 405 -2.19 -22.94 -24.43
CA GLN A 405 -1.32 -22.56 -23.31
C GLN A 405 0.15 -22.41 -23.74
N MET A 406 0.62 -23.23 -24.70
CA MET A 406 1.96 -23.06 -25.27
C MET A 406 2.08 -21.74 -26.02
N GLU A 407 1.10 -21.41 -26.85
CA GLU A 407 1.03 -20.16 -27.62
C GLU A 407 0.77 -18.92 -26.73
N ALA A 408 0.37 -19.14 -25.48
CA ALA A 408 0.28 -18.12 -24.43
C ALA A 408 1.56 -18.01 -23.56
N ASP A 409 2.58 -18.84 -23.76
CA ASP A 409 3.84 -18.81 -22.99
C ASP A 409 3.70 -19.23 -21.51
N ASN A 410 2.86 -20.23 -21.24
CA ASN A 410 2.50 -20.63 -19.88
C ASN A 410 3.42 -21.70 -19.29
N THR A 411 4.00 -21.43 -18.12
CA THR A 411 4.69 -22.46 -17.32
C THR A 411 3.65 -23.31 -16.58
N SER A 412 3.59 -24.61 -16.84
CA SER A 412 2.49 -25.47 -16.39
C SER A 412 2.90 -26.91 -16.07
N GLY A 413 2.14 -27.55 -15.16
CA GLY A 413 2.31 -28.95 -14.77
C GLY A 413 1.19 -29.84 -15.32
N PHE A 414 0.37 -30.40 -14.43
CA PHE A 414 -0.70 -31.35 -14.76
C PHE A 414 -1.66 -30.86 -15.86
N ASN A 415 -1.79 -31.66 -16.91
CA ASN A 415 -2.82 -31.60 -17.93
C ASN A 415 -3.03 -33.00 -18.51
N CYS A 416 -4.20 -33.61 -18.32
CA CYS A 416 -4.49 -34.94 -18.83
C CYS A 416 -4.83 -34.91 -20.32
N ARG A 417 -3.88 -35.31 -21.15
CA ARG A 417 -3.97 -35.27 -22.62
C ARG A 417 -3.05 -36.30 -23.29
N LYS A 418 -3.27 -36.49 -24.58
CA LYS A 418 -2.27 -37.11 -25.46
C LYS A 418 -1.10 -36.16 -25.71
N VAL A 419 0.00 -36.68 -26.24
CA VAL A 419 1.16 -35.87 -26.63
C VAL A 419 0.78 -34.97 -27.82
N THR A 420 1.15 -33.70 -27.77
CA THR A 420 0.82 -32.75 -28.85
C THR A 420 1.59 -33.15 -30.11
N GLY A 421 0.88 -33.37 -31.22
CA GLY A 421 1.45 -33.95 -32.45
C GLY A 421 1.56 -35.49 -32.47
N ASN A 422 1.26 -36.20 -31.37
CA ASN A 422 1.20 -37.67 -31.30
C ASN A 422 -0.03 -38.14 -30.47
N PRO A 423 -1.18 -38.43 -31.13
CA PRO A 423 -2.42 -38.79 -30.44
C PRO A 423 -2.40 -40.19 -29.79
N TYR A 424 -1.42 -41.03 -30.11
CA TYR A 424 -1.34 -42.40 -29.59
C TYR A 424 -0.69 -42.42 -28.19
N ALA A 425 0.36 -41.61 -27.99
CA ALA A 425 1.06 -41.51 -26.71
C ALA A 425 0.29 -40.69 -25.66
N GLN A 426 0.20 -41.20 -24.43
CA GLN A 426 -0.27 -40.42 -23.28
C GLN A 426 0.82 -39.42 -22.86
N SER A 427 0.47 -38.16 -22.58
CA SER A 427 1.45 -37.17 -22.12
C SER A 427 1.84 -37.41 -20.65
N PRO A 428 3.13 -37.28 -20.28
CA PRO A 428 3.59 -37.27 -18.88
C PRO A 428 2.82 -36.30 -17.97
N HIS A 429 2.34 -35.18 -18.52
CA HIS A 429 1.48 -34.21 -17.82
C HIS A 429 0.17 -34.83 -17.29
N SER A 430 -0.27 -35.95 -17.86
CA SER A 430 -1.45 -36.69 -17.41
C SER A 430 -1.26 -37.42 -16.09
N TYR A 431 0.00 -37.70 -15.71
CA TYR A 431 0.37 -38.34 -14.45
C TYR A 431 0.76 -37.31 -13.38
N GLY A 432 0.78 -36.02 -13.75
CA GLY A 432 1.23 -34.92 -12.89
C GLY A 432 2.74 -34.89 -12.63
N THR A 433 3.56 -35.67 -13.34
CA THR A 433 5.01 -35.79 -13.09
C THR A 433 5.87 -34.89 -13.97
N ALA A 434 5.25 -34.00 -14.74
CA ALA A 434 5.91 -33.17 -15.72
C ALA A 434 5.66 -31.68 -15.52
N LEU A 435 6.59 -30.89 -16.06
CA LEU A 435 6.61 -29.43 -16.00
C LEU A 435 7.14 -28.87 -17.33
N ASP A 436 6.34 -28.03 -18.00
CA ASP A 436 6.77 -27.22 -19.13
C ASP A 436 7.03 -25.78 -18.65
N VAL A 437 8.10 -25.13 -19.11
CA VAL A 437 8.52 -23.79 -18.64
C VAL A 437 8.83 -22.83 -19.80
N ASN A 438 8.22 -21.63 -19.77
CA ASN A 438 8.33 -20.57 -20.80
C ASN A 438 8.30 -21.15 -22.22
N THR A 439 7.14 -21.68 -22.59
CA THR A 439 6.96 -22.52 -23.79
C THR A 439 7.32 -21.79 -25.09
N VAL A 440 7.23 -20.45 -25.15
CA VAL A 440 7.70 -19.67 -26.30
C VAL A 440 9.23 -19.58 -26.33
N GLU A 441 9.89 -19.30 -25.20
CA GLU A 441 11.36 -19.31 -25.12
C GLU A 441 11.98 -20.70 -25.27
N ASN A 442 11.21 -21.78 -25.09
CA ASN A 442 11.69 -23.15 -25.00
C ASN A 442 10.90 -24.12 -25.90
N PRO A 443 10.85 -23.89 -27.22
CA PRO A 443 9.96 -24.65 -28.10
C PRO A 443 10.27 -26.16 -28.14
N TYR A 444 9.21 -26.91 -28.37
CA TYR A 444 9.15 -28.36 -28.59
C TYR A 444 9.17 -28.68 -30.09
N ARG A 445 9.90 -29.73 -30.51
CA ARG A 445 9.81 -30.30 -31.85
C ARG A 445 9.13 -31.66 -31.82
N ASP A 446 7.97 -31.76 -32.47
CA ASP A 446 7.21 -33.02 -32.53
C ASP A 446 7.84 -34.08 -33.44
N VAL A 447 7.26 -35.28 -33.41
CA VAL A 447 7.71 -36.45 -34.19
C VAL A 447 7.58 -36.27 -35.71
N ARG A 448 6.74 -35.33 -36.17
CA ARG A 448 6.62 -34.93 -37.59
C ARG A 448 7.59 -33.80 -37.95
N GLY A 449 8.36 -33.32 -36.98
CA GLY A 449 9.37 -32.29 -37.13
C GLY A 449 8.86 -30.86 -37.04
N LYS A 450 7.58 -30.65 -36.74
CA LYS A 450 7.00 -29.32 -36.54
C LYS A 450 7.40 -28.77 -35.17
N TRP A 451 7.66 -27.47 -35.12
CA TRP A 451 7.92 -26.76 -33.87
C TRP A 451 6.64 -26.15 -33.27
N TRP A 452 6.53 -26.21 -31.95
CA TRP A 452 5.45 -25.65 -31.15
C TRP A 452 6.05 -24.84 -29.98
N PRO A 453 5.43 -23.73 -29.54
CA PRO A 453 4.36 -22.98 -30.20
C PRO A 453 4.86 -22.24 -31.45
N SER A 454 3.96 -21.62 -32.23
CA SER A 454 4.34 -20.90 -33.46
C SER A 454 5.18 -19.65 -33.17
N LYS A 455 4.87 -18.89 -32.11
CA LYS A 455 5.74 -17.80 -31.60
C LYS A 455 7.13 -18.27 -31.19
N GLY A 456 7.31 -19.56 -30.87
CA GLY A 456 8.58 -20.15 -30.47
C GLY A 456 9.64 -20.20 -31.59
N LYS A 457 9.27 -19.90 -32.85
CA LYS A 457 10.18 -19.93 -34.01
C LYS A 457 11.49 -19.14 -33.79
N ALA A 458 11.42 -18.01 -33.08
CA ALA A 458 12.58 -17.16 -32.79
C ALA A 458 13.54 -17.71 -31.70
N TYR A 459 13.23 -18.88 -31.13
CA TYR A 459 13.97 -19.53 -30.04
C TYR A 459 14.44 -20.96 -30.36
N ILE A 460 14.17 -21.43 -31.59
CA ILE A 460 14.68 -22.71 -32.12
C ILE A 460 16.22 -22.70 -32.14
N LYS A 461 16.82 -21.64 -32.70
CA LYS A 461 18.27 -21.43 -32.62
C LYS A 461 18.62 -21.04 -31.18
N ARG A 462 19.25 -21.94 -30.42
CA ARG A 462 19.53 -21.76 -28.98
C ARG A 462 20.65 -20.74 -28.67
N THR A 463 21.23 -20.09 -29.68
CA THR A 463 22.37 -19.17 -29.58
C THR A 463 22.11 -17.90 -30.40
N PRO A 464 22.28 -16.68 -29.83
CA PRO A 464 22.68 -16.40 -28.45
C PRO A 464 21.59 -16.76 -27.43
N ARG A 465 21.98 -17.04 -26.18
CA ARG A 465 21.03 -17.30 -25.08
C ARG A 465 20.31 -15.99 -24.71
N ARG A 466 18.98 -16.02 -24.74
CA ARG A 466 18.10 -14.92 -24.33
C ARG A 466 17.49 -15.20 -22.94
N PRO A 467 16.99 -14.17 -22.23
CA PRO A 467 16.21 -14.36 -21.01
C PRO A 467 15.05 -15.36 -21.23
N GLY A 468 14.74 -16.17 -20.22
CA GLY A 468 13.67 -17.17 -20.25
C GLY A 468 14.05 -18.51 -20.90
N MET A 469 15.19 -18.59 -21.63
CA MET A 469 15.66 -19.83 -22.23
C MET A 469 16.30 -20.79 -21.22
N LEU A 470 15.81 -22.02 -21.18
CA LEU A 470 16.41 -23.16 -20.51
C LEU A 470 17.67 -23.65 -21.25
N THR A 471 18.69 -23.98 -20.47
CA THR A 471 19.89 -24.72 -20.87
C THR A 471 20.23 -25.73 -19.79
N LYS A 472 21.19 -26.63 -20.04
CA LYS A 472 21.78 -27.51 -19.01
C LYS A 472 22.34 -26.74 -17.80
N ASP A 473 22.60 -25.44 -17.97
CA ASP A 473 23.23 -24.56 -16.99
C ASP A 473 22.25 -23.59 -16.28
N SER A 474 20.98 -23.56 -16.68
CA SER A 474 19.96 -22.80 -15.94
C SER A 474 19.74 -23.42 -14.55
N TYR A 475 19.65 -22.57 -13.51
CA TYR A 475 19.48 -23.01 -12.11
C TYR A 475 18.22 -23.83 -11.88
N LEU A 476 17.12 -23.55 -12.60
CA LEU A 476 15.91 -24.37 -12.59
C LEU A 476 16.19 -25.80 -13.11
N THR A 477 16.83 -25.92 -14.29
CA THR A 477 17.28 -27.20 -14.86
C THR A 477 18.20 -27.97 -13.92
N LYS A 478 19.18 -27.28 -13.32
CA LYS A 478 20.14 -27.90 -12.38
C LYS A 478 19.49 -28.37 -11.08
N SER A 479 18.46 -27.69 -10.60
CA SER A 479 17.69 -28.14 -9.43
C SER A 479 16.81 -29.33 -9.76
N LEU A 480 15.99 -29.26 -10.81
CA LEU A 480 15.10 -30.35 -11.23
C LEU A 480 15.89 -31.63 -11.52
N ARG A 481 17.04 -31.53 -12.20
CA ARG A 481 17.94 -32.67 -12.46
C ARG A 481 18.67 -33.22 -11.23
N LYS A 482 18.67 -32.50 -10.09
CA LYS A 482 19.13 -33.03 -8.79
C LYS A 482 18.01 -33.82 -8.10
N ASP A 483 16.77 -33.49 -8.39
CA ASP A 483 15.56 -34.17 -7.93
C ASP A 483 15.07 -35.21 -8.97
N ASP A 484 16.02 -35.86 -9.66
CA ASP A 484 15.91 -36.88 -10.73
C ASP A 484 15.10 -36.55 -12.01
N PHE A 485 14.57 -35.34 -12.19
CA PHE A 485 13.83 -35.01 -13.43
C PHE A 485 14.74 -35.09 -14.67
N PHE A 486 14.31 -35.83 -15.69
CA PHE A 486 14.88 -35.74 -17.03
C PHE A 486 14.47 -34.43 -17.71
N TRP A 487 15.35 -33.83 -18.52
CA TRP A 487 15.06 -32.62 -19.31
C TRP A 487 15.00 -32.95 -20.81
N GLY A 488 13.84 -32.74 -21.42
CA GLY A 488 13.58 -33.04 -22.84
C GLY A 488 14.49 -32.31 -23.83
N GLY A 489 15.20 -31.26 -23.37
CA GLY A 489 16.22 -30.55 -24.15
C GLY A 489 17.39 -31.44 -24.57
N PHE A 490 17.56 -32.61 -23.96
CA PHE A 490 18.55 -33.62 -24.35
C PHE A 490 18.05 -34.62 -25.42
N TRP A 491 16.75 -34.70 -25.72
CA TRP A 491 16.25 -35.62 -26.75
C TRP A 491 16.77 -35.28 -28.15
N SER A 492 17.04 -36.31 -28.94
CA SER A 492 17.49 -36.25 -30.33
C SER A 492 17.18 -37.57 -31.04
N PRO A 493 16.28 -37.62 -32.04
CA PRO A 493 15.40 -36.53 -32.50
C PRO A 493 14.33 -36.15 -31.44
N GLY A 494 13.43 -35.21 -31.77
CA GLY A 494 12.29 -34.87 -30.91
C GLY A 494 12.61 -33.99 -29.70
N ARG A 495 13.57 -33.06 -29.83
CA ARG A 495 13.99 -32.17 -28.74
C ARG A 495 12.82 -31.36 -28.16
N ASP A 496 12.66 -31.44 -26.85
CA ASP A 496 11.63 -30.71 -26.11
C ASP A 496 12.25 -29.76 -25.08
N SER A 497 12.47 -28.50 -25.46
CA SER A 497 13.29 -27.60 -24.63
C SER A 497 12.58 -27.12 -23.36
N GLN A 498 11.25 -27.11 -23.34
CA GLN A 498 10.39 -26.66 -22.24
C GLN A 498 10.26 -27.73 -21.15
N HIS A 499 10.35 -29.00 -21.54
CA HIS A 499 9.81 -30.11 -20.78
C HIS A 499 10.77 -30.74 -19.77
N PHE A 500 10.25 -31.02 -18.59
CA PHE A 500 10.83 -31.90 -17.58
C PHE A 500 9.84 -33.01 -17.22
N GLN A 501 10.34 -34.22 -16.94
CA GLN A 501 9.52 -35.33 -16.43
C GLN A 501 10.30 -36.21 -15.44
N ARG A 502 9.57 -36.85 -14.53
CA ARG A 502 10.03 -37.90 -13.60
C ARG A 502 9.04 -39.06 -13.60
#